data_AF-A0A2I1C0G3-F1
#
_entry.id   AF-A0A2I1C0G3-F1
#
_cell.length_a   1.000
_cell.length_b   1.000
_cell.length_c   1.000
_cell.angle_alpha   90.00
_cell.angle_beta   90.00
_cell.angle_gamma   90.00
#
_symmetry.space_group_name_H-M   'P 1'
#
loop_
_entity.id
_entity.type
_entity.pdbx_description
1 polymer ?
#
loop_
_entity_poly.entity_id
_entity_poly.type
_entity_poly.pdbx_seq_one_letter_code
_entity_poly.pdbx_strand_id
1 'polypeptide(L)' 'MKLIYLLTSLAAMALAAPSPLGEYVCHREGETCATIAGPIGVCCPGLQCIYISPDQGVCQPTEDST' A
#
# COMPACT_ATOMS: atom_id res chain seq x y z
N MET A 1 14.26 -47.99 31.56
CA MET A 1 12.95 -47.76 30.91
C MET A 1 12.89 -46.31 30.43
N LYS A 2 12.99 -46.13 29.11
CA LYS A 2 12.49 -45.00 28.30
C LYS A 2 12.36 -43.63 29.01
N LEU A 3 13.43 -42.83 29.04
CA LEU A 3 13.31 -41.36 29.10
C LEU A 3 13.12 -40.83 27.67
N ILE A 4 11.93 -41.09 27.17
CA ILE A 4 11.21 -40.30 26.17
C ILE A 4 10.86 -39.01 26.94
N TYR A 5 11.37 -37.83 26.62
CA TYR A 5 10.93 -37.03 25.50
C TYR A 5 11.88 -35.83 25.38
N LEU A 6 12.87 -35.92 24.50
CA LEU A 6 13.55 -34.74 23.95
C LEU A 6 12.53 -34.05 23.03
N LEU A 7 11.63 -33.25 23.60
CA LEU A 7 10.69 -32.42 22.86
C LEU A 7 11.43 -31.21 22.29
N THR A 8 11.91 -31.45 21.08
CA THR A 8 12.24 -30.48 20.03
C THR A 8 11.40 -29.21 20.13
N SER A 9 11.95 -28.17 20.76
CA SER A 9 11.47 -26.81 20.56
C SER A 9 12.11 -26.32 19.27
N LEU A 10 11.55 -26.72 18.12
CA LEU A 10 11.77 -25.96 16.90
C LEU A 10 11.27 -24.55 17.20
N ALA A 11 12.19 -23.64 17.46
CA ALA A 11 11.92 -22.23 17.34
C ALA A 11 11.43 -22.05 15.91
N ALA A 12 10.12 -21.91 15.75
CA ALA A 12 9.54 -21.39 14.52
C ALA A 12 10.09 -19.97 14.42
N MET A 13 11.24 -19.85 13.75
CA MET A 13 11.65 -18.61 13.14
C MET A 13 10.51 -18.28 12.19
N ALA A 14 9.56 -17.48 12.70
CA ALA A 14 8.60 -16.80 11.87
C ALA A 14 9.47 -16.02 10.89
N LEU A 15 9.61 -16.56 9.68
CA LEU A 15 10.02 -15.79 8.54
C LEU A 15 8.98 -14.70 8.45
N ALA A 16 9.26 -13.54 9.04
CA ALA A 16 8.66 -12.30 8.64
C ALA A 16 9.13 -12.09 7.19
N ALA A 17 8.49 -12.80 6.28
CA ALA A 17 8.57 -12.48 4.87
C ALA A 17 8.09 -11.03 4.78
N PRO A 18 8.88 -10.11 4.22
CA PRO A 18 8.32 -8.81 3.85
C PRO A 18 7.11 -9.13 2.97
N SER A 19 5.94 -8.62 3.37
CA SER A 19 4.73 -8.74 2.58
C SER A 19 5.07 -8.36 1.13
N PRO A 20 4.75 -9.17 0.10
CA PRO A 20 5.03 -8.82 -1.30
C PRO A 20 4.27 -7.57 -1.75
N LEU A 21 3.32 -7.12 -0.93
CA LEU A 21 2.80 -5.77 -0.93
C LEU A 21 3.77 -4.90 -0.14
N GLY A 22 4.87 -4.49 -0.78
CA GLY A 22 5.56 -3.27 -0.31
C GLY A 22 4.47 -2.23 -0.08
N GLU A 23 4.47 -1.57 1.09
CA GLU A 23 3.42 -0.62 1.47
C GLU A 23 3.06 0.23 0.26
N TYR A 24 1.91 -0.05 -0.37
CA TYR A 24 1.38 0.81 -1.41
C TYR A 24 0.88 2.04 -0.67
N VAL A 25 1.80 2.97 -0.43
CA VAL A 25 1.47 4.29 0.10
C VAL A 25 0.72 4.99 -1.02
N CYS A 26 -0.60 5.02 -0.89
CA CYS A 26 -1.46 5.72 -1.79
C CYS A 26 -1.43 7.23 -1.49
N HIS A 27 -1.73 8.03 -2.50
CA HIS A 27 -1.80 9.47 -2.36
C HIS A 27 -3.13 9.89 -1.72
N ARG A 28 -3.03 10.71 -0.67
CA ARG A 28 -4.17 11.28 0.06
C ARG A 28 -4.83 12.39 -0.74
N GLU A 29 -6.01 12.81 -0.31
CA GLU A 29 -6.72 13.95 -0.90
C GLU A 29 -5.82 15.20 -0.95
N GLY A 30 -5.82 15.87 -2.09
CA GLY A 30 -4.98 17.05 -2.36
C GLY A 30 -3.52 16.75 -2.74
N GLU A 31 -3.04 15.51 -2.59
CA GLU A 31 -1.69 15.16 -3.03
C GLU A 31 -1.60 15.04 -4.56
N THR A 32 -0.41 15.33 -5.10
CA THR A 32 -0.17 15.27 -6.54
C THR A 32 -0.05 13.82 -7.00
N CYS A 33 -0.90 13.43 -7.94
CA CYS A 33 -0.95 12.08 -8.52
C CYS A 33 -0.37 12.01 -9.93
N ALA A 34 -0.28 13.15 -10.63
CA ALA A 34 0.32 13.22 -11.96
C ALA A 34 0.96 14.60 -12.20
N THR A 35 2.05 14.61 -12.98
CA THR A 35 2.69 15.83 -13.50
C THR A 35 2.88 15.72 -15.01
N ILE A 36 3.47 16.75 -15.63
CA ILE A 36 3.96 16.68 -17.02
C ILE A 36 4.92 15.50 -17.28
N ALA A 37 5.64 15.03 -16.25
CA ALA A 37 6.53 13.87 -16.36
C ALA A 37 5.77 12.53 -16.37
N GLY A 38 4.45 12.54 -16.12
CA GLY A 38 3.58 11.37 -16.06
C GLY A 38 3.02 11.10 -14.66
N PRO A 39 2.43 9.90 -14.46
CA PRO A 39 1.88 9.47 -13.18
C PRO A 39 2.95 9.34 -12.09
N ILE A 40 2.66 9.84 -10.90
CA ILE A 40 3.54 9.71 -9.72
C ILE A 40 3.16 8.46 -8.92
N GLY A 41 1.88 8.14 -8.85
CA GLY A 41 1.36 7.03 -8.06
C GLY A 41 -0.16 6.91 -8.17
N VAL A 42 -0.74 6.13 -7.27
CA VAL A 42 -2.20 5.90 -7.22
C VAL A 42 -2.81 6.63 -6.03
N CYS A 43 -3.99 7.22 -6.23
CA CYS A 43 -4.76 7.81 -5.15
C CYS A 43 -5.33 6.72 -4.22
N CYS A 44 -5.57 7.06 -2.97
CA CYS A 44 -6.20 6.13 -2.02
C CYS A 44 -7.63 5.75 -2.44
N PRO A 45 -8.16 4.60 -1.98
CA PRO A 45 -9.55 4.21 -2.25
C PRO A 45 -10.54 5.33 -1.92
N GLY A 46 -11.52 5.55 -2.80
CA GLY A 46 -12.49 6.66 -2.69
C GLY A 46 -12.00 7.98 -3.29
N LEU A 47 -10.76 8.02 -3.81
CA LEU A 47 -10.20 9.18 -4.49
C LEU A 47 -9.86 8.85 -5.95
N GLN A 48 -9.92 9.87 -6.81
CA GLN A 48 -9.52 9.82 -8.22
C GLN A 48 -8.52 10.95 -8.52
N CYS A 49 -7.61 10.68 -9.45
CA CYS A 49 -6.66 11.68 -9.93
C CYS A 49 -7.35 12.65 -10.90
N ILE A 50 -7.54 13.92 -10.49
CA ILE A 50 -8.21 14.96 -11.27
C ILE A 50 -7.19 16.00 -11.71
N TYR A 51 -7.13 16.28 -13.02
CA TYR A 51 -6.28 17.31 -13.59
C TYR A 51 -6.85 18.70 -13.35
N ILE A 52 -6.19 19.47 -12.49
CA ILE A 52 -6.54 20.88 -12.20
C ILE A 52 -5.84 21.86 -13.14
N SER A 53 -4.84 21.37 -13.87
CA SER A 53 -4.17 22.06 -14.97
C SER A 53 -3.65 21.02 -15.97
N PRO A 54 -3.22 21.43 -17.19
CA PRO A 54 -2.70 20.49 -18.18
C PRO A 54 -1.53 19.63 -17.68
N ASP A 55 -0.76 20.15 -16.73
CA ASP A 55 0.50 19.57 -16.27
C ASP A 55 0.44 19.05 -14.82
N GLN A 56 -0.73 19.13 -14.15
CA GLN A 56 -0.86 18.74 -12.74
C GLN A 56 -2.20 18.07 -12.45
N GLY A 57 -2.13 16.84 -11.94
CA GLY A 57 -3.24 16.10 -11.35
C GLY A 57 -3.12 15.97 -9.84
N VAL A 58 -4.24 16.09 -9.13
CA VAL A 58 -4.35 15.91 -7.67
C VAL A 58 -5.44 14.91 -7.31
N CYS A 59 -5.29 14.20 -6.19
CA CYS A 59 -6.31 13.27 -5.71
C CYS A 59 -7.51 14.03 -5.14
N GLN A 60 -8.71 13.74 -5.64
CA GLN A 60 -9.99 14.32 -5.21
C GLN A 60 -11.01 13.21 -4.93
N PRO A 61 -12.04 13.44 -4.10
CA PRO A 61 -13.11 12.48 -3.88
C PRO A 61 -13.78 12.06 -5.20
N THR A 62 -14.06 10.77 -5.36
CA THR A 62 -15.01 10.32 -6.37
C THR A 62 -16.40 10.75 -5.89
N GLU A 63 -17.15 11.51 -6.70
CA GLU A 63 -18.53 11.97 -6.45
C GLU A 63 -19.55 10.80 -6.42
N ASP A 64 -19.23 9.72 -5.71
CA ASP A 64 -20.00 8.49 -5.54
C ASP A 64 -19.78 7.97 -4.10
N SER A 65 -20.06 8.81 -3.11
CA SER A 65 -20.03 8.45 -1.68
C SER A 65 -21.33 8.88 -0.98
N THR A 66 -22.46 8.49 -1.57
CA THR A 66 -23.79 8.51 -0.92
C THR A 66 -24.33 7.09 -0.83
#